data_AF-A0A6V8N3J0-F1
#
_entry.id   AF-A0A6V8N3J0-F1
#
_cell.length_a   1.000
_cell.length_b   1.000
_cell.length_c   1.000
_cell.angle_alpha   90.00
_cell.angle_beta   90.00
_cell.angle_gamma   90.00
#
_symmetry.space_group_name_H-M   'P 1'
#
loop_
_entity.id
_entity.type
_entity.pdbx_description
1 polymer ?
#
loop_
_entity_poly.entity_id
_entity_poly.type
_entity_poly.pdbx_seq_one_letter_code
_entity_poly.pdbx_strand_id
1 'polypeptide(L)'
;MSPKLQAGTRWQLALAVLVGLFVVASLASFGIAARRVSRVVDPDYYRHGLNYGATQAANPGRDWSITPRLEAGALLVAVLDKSGAPVAGGKVLLTAPDRPALSLAEGEPGLYRAPRPSAPGGELRGTLTITRGPASASRPLVLID
;
A
#
# COMPACT_ATOMS: atom_id res chain seq x y z
N MET A 1 11.88 5.66 -74.51
CA MET A 1 12.60 6.75 -73.84
C MET A 1 12.42 6.55 -72.32
N SER A 2 13.32 5.79 -71.68
CA SER A 2 13.18 5.41 -70.27
C SER A 2 13.77 6.51 -69.38
N PRO A 3 13.03 7.04 -68.40
CA PRO A 3 13.54 8.12 -67.55
C PRO A 3 14.66 7.61 -66.65
N LYS A 4 15.89 8.07 -66.90
CA LYS A 4 17.02 7.89 -65.98
C LYS A 4 16.78 8.79 -64.76
N LEU A 5 16.11 8.28 -63.73
CA LEU A 5 16.12 8.89 -62.40
C LEU A 5 17.58 9.01 -61.94
N GLN A 6 18.08 10.25 -61.86
CA GLN A 6 19.45 10.55 -61.43
C GLN A 6 19.72 9.93 -60.05
N ALA A 7 20.94 9.42 -59.83
CA ALA A 7 21.30 8.72 -58.59
C ALA A 7 21.03 9.55 -57.32
N GLY A 8 21.10 10.88 -57.40
CA GLY A 8 20.76 11.79 -56.31
C GLY A 8 19.27 11.79 -55.92
N THR A 9 18.36 11.57 -56.87
CA THR A 9 16.91 11.53 -56.61
C THR A 9 16.48 10.22 -55.94
N ARG A 10 17.20 9.13 -56.20
CA ARG A 10 16.81 7.78 -55.75
C ARG A 10 16.93 7.57 -54.23
N TRP A 11 18.00 8.08 -53.61
CA TRP A 11 18.18 7.94 -52.15
C TRP A 11 17.24 8.87 -51.38
N GLN A 12 16.95 10.05 -51.90
CA GLN A 12 15.96 10.97 -51.32
C GLN A 12 14.56 10.36 -51.35
N LEU A 13 14.21 9.69 -52.45
CA LEU A 13 12.94 8.99 -52.59
C LEU A 13 12.85 7.78 -51.63
N ALA A 14 13.95 7.04 -51.46
CA ALA A 14 14.03 5.96 -50.49
C ALA A 14 13.84 6.46 -49.04
N LEU A 15 14.47 7.58 -48.67
CA LEU A 15 14.28 8.18 -47.35
C LEU A 15 12.86 8.72 -47.16
N ALA A 16 12.29 9.37 -48.17
CA ALA A 16 10.91 9.86 -48.11
C ALA A 16 9.92 8.70 -47.91
N VAL A 17 10.13 7.57 -48.59
CA VAL A 17 9.33 6.35 -48.41
C VAL A 17 9.53 5.77 -47.01
N LEU A 18 10.77 5.69 -46.51
CA LEU A 18 11.06 5.16 -45.18
C LEU A 18 10.40 6.00 -44.08
N VAL A 19 10.52 7.33 -44.14
CA VAL A 19 9.90 8.26 -43.19
C VAL A 19 8.37 8.18 -43.28
N GLY A 20 7.83 8.12 -44.50
CA GLY A 20 6.39 7.95 -44.71
C GLY A 20 5.86 6.66 -44.07
N LEU A 21 6.54 5.53 -44.29
CA LEU A 21 6.23 4.25 -43.66
C LEU A 21 6.30 4.32 -42.13
N PHE A 22 7.34 4.95 -41.58
CA PHE A 22 7.50 5.12 -40.15
C PHE A 22 6.35 5.93 -39.53
N VAL A 23 5.94 7.03 -40.16
CA VAL A 23 4.84 7.88 -39.67
C VAL A 23 3.51 7.13 -39.74
N VAL A 24 3.23 6.45 -40.86
CA VAL A 24 2.00 5.65 -41.02
C VAL A 24 1.94 4.52 -40.01
N ALA A 25 3.03 3.78 -39.82
CA ALA A 25 3.11 2.72 -38.82
C ALA A 25 2.89 3.26 -37.40
N SER A 26 3.51 4.39 -37.07
CA SER A 26 3.36 5.02 -35.75
C SER A 26 1.92 5.45 -35.48
N LEU A 27 1.27 6.12 -36.45
CA LEU A 27 -0.14 6.53 -36.34
C LEU A 27 -1.07 5.31 -36.20
N ALA A 28 -0.81 4.23 -36.96
CA ALA A 28 -1.55 2.99 -36.84
C ALA A 28 -1.37 2.35 -35.45
N SER A 29 -0.16 2.31 -34.92
CA SER A 29 0.12 1.81 -33.56
C SER A 29 -0.58 2.63 -32.49
N PHE A 30 -0.57 3.97 -32.58
CA PHE A 30 -1.33 4.82 -31.66
C PHE A 30 -2.83 4.55 -31.75
N GLY A 31 -3.38 4.42 -32.97
CA GLY A 31 -4.80 4.10 -33.17
C GLY A 31 -5.19 2.73 -32.60
N ILE A 32 -4.32 1.71 -32.79
CA ILE A 32 -4.53 0.37 -32.24
C ILE A 32 -4.41 0.40 -30.71
N ALA A 33 -3.43 1.09 -30.14
CA ALA A 33 -3.24 1.22 -28.69
C ALA A 33 -4.39 1.98 -28.03
N ALA A 34 -4.89 3.06 -28.65
CA ALA A 34 -6.03 3.80 -28.16
C ALA A 34 -7.32 2.96 -28.16
N ARG A 35 -7.48 2.05 -29.13
CA ARG A 35 -8.63 1.13 -29.21
C ARG A 35 -8.45 -0.10 -28.32
N ARG A 36 -7.21 -0.51 -28.03
CA ARG A 36 -6.85 -1.56 -27.07
C ARG A 36 -6.49 -0.92 -25.73
N VAL A 37 -7.48 -0.27 -25.11
CA VAL A 37 -7.40 0.10 -23.69
C VAL A 37 -6.97 -1.15 -22.93
N SER A 38 -5.75 -1.08 -22.40
CA SER A 38 -5.09 -2.14 -21.67
C SER A 38 -6.00 -2.60 -20.52
N ARG A 39 -6.40 -3.88 -20.57
CA ARG A 39 -7.11 -4.58 -19.49
C ARG A 39 -6.21 -4.86 -18.28
N VAL A 40 -5.24 -3.98 -18.01
CA VAL A 40 -4.24 -4.11 -16.94
C VAL A 40 -4.25 -2.88 -16.03
N VAL A 41 -4.91 -1.79 -16.41
CA VAL A 41 -5.17 -0.68 -15.49
C VAL A 41 -6.59 -0.85 -14.99
N ASP A 42 -6.72 -1.44 -13.81
CA ASP A 42 -7.96 -1.39 -13.05
C ASP A 42 -8.32 0.10 -12.88
N PRO A 43 -9.42 0.60 -13.48
CA PRO A 43 -9.83 2.00 -13.37
C PRO A 43 -10.06 2.40 -11.90
N ASP A 44 -10.32 1.43 -11.04
CA ASP A 44 -10.54 1.63 -9.61
C ASP A 44 -9.26 1.51 -8.77
N TYR A 45 -8.07 1.31 -9.38
CA TYR A 45 -6.78 1.27 -8.68
C TYR A 45 -6.57 2.51 -7.79
N TYR A 46 -6.96 3.70 -8.27
CA TYR A 46 -6.92 4.95 -7.49
C TYR A 46 -8.12 5.15 -6.57
N ARG A 47 -9.25 4.48 -6.82
CA ARG A 47 -10.43 4.53 -5.93
C ARG A 47 -10.22 3.72 -4.66
N HIS A 48 -9.45 2.63 -4.72
CA HIS A 48 -9.01 1.93 -3.52
C HIS A 48 -8.10 2.80 -2.64
N GLY A 49 -7.34 3.73 -3.22
CA GLY A 49 -6.51 4.71 -2.50
C GLY A 49 -7.28 5.76 -1.70
N LEU A 50 -8.50 6.12 -2.13
CA LEU A 50 -9.32 7.15 -1.48
C LEU A 50 -10.21 6.59 -0.36
N ASN A 51 -10.48 5.28 -0.36
CA ASN A 51 -11.29 4.63 0.68
C ASN A 51 -10.51 4.27 1.95
N TYR A 52 -9.19 4.46 2.00
CA TYR A 52 -8.42 4.30 3.26
C TYR A 52 -8.79 5.34 4.34
N GLY A 53 -9.40 6.47 3.95
CA GLY A 53 -9.78 7.54 4.88
C GLY A 53 -11.29 7.70 5.13
N ALA A 54 -12.15 7.15 4.26
CA ALA A 54 -13.59 7.45 4.31
C ALA A 54 -14.29 6.86 5.56
N THR A 55 -13.78 5.77 6.13
CA THR A 55 -14.25 5.23 7.43
C THR A 55 -13.59 5.89 8.65
N GLN A 56 -12.63 6.81 8.47
CA GLN A 56 -11.95 7.50 9.59
C GLN A 56 -12.64 8.81 10.02
N ALA A 57 -13.63 9.30 9.29
CA ALA A 57 -14.21 10.63 9.53
C ALA A 57 -14.97 10.76 10.88
N ALA A 58 -15.37 9.64 11.49
CA ALA A 58 -16.05 9.61 12.79
C ALA A 58 -15.46 8.54 13.73
N ASN A 59 -14.13 8.40 13.74
CA ASN A 59 -13.47 7.45 14.63
C ASN A 59 -12.86 8.17 15.85
N PRO A 60 -13.46 8.06 17.06
CA PRO A 60 -12.91 8.70 18.27
C PRO A 60 -11.52 8.19 18.66
N GLY A 61 -11.09 7.03 18.12
CA GLY A 61 -9.78 6.46 18.37
C GLY A 61 -8.67 7.06 17.50
N ARG A 62 -8.99 7.95 16.55
CA ARG A 62 -8.04 8.53 15.60
C ARG A 62 -6.83 9.20 16.27
N ASP A 63 -7.06 9.87 17.39
CA ASP A 63 -6.02 10.63 18.10
C ASP A 63 -5.33 9.80 19.20
N TRP A 64 -5.54 8.48 19.25
CA TRP A 64 -4.83 7.62 20.18
C TRP A 64 -3.38 7.41 19.75
N SER A 65 -2.48 7.49 20.74
CA SER A 65 -1.09 7.09 20.63
C SER A 65 -0.96 5.62 21.02
N ILE A 66 -0.32 4.81 20.16
CA ILE A 66 -0.05 3.39 20.40
C ILE A 66 1.47 3.23 20.42
N THR A 67 2.02 2.90 21.60
CA THR A 67 3.47 2.74 21.80
C THR A 67 3.79 1.28 22.15
N PRO A 68 4.24 0.48 21.18
CA PRO A 68 4.70 -0.88 21.43
C PRO A 68 6.12 -0.89 22.00
N ARG A 69 6.38 -1.83 22.92
CA ARG A 69 7.70 -2.11 23.51
C ARG A 69 7.86 -3.61 23.69
N LEU A 70 9.08 -4.09 23.52
CA LEU A 70 9.45 -5.46 23.86
C LEU A 70 10.25 -5.44 25.15
N GLU A 71 9.76 -6.13 26.18
CA GLU A 71 10.42 -6.23 27.49
C GLU A 71 10.40 -7.69 27.95
N ALA A 72 11.56 -8.21 28.35
CA ALA A 72 11.70 -9.49 29.09
C ALA A 72 10.80 -10.66 28.58
N GLY A 73 10.71 -10.86 27.26
CA GLY A 73 9.91 -11.94 26.68
C GLY A 73 8.42 -11.66 26.53
N ALA A 74 7.99 -10.40 26.65
CA ALA A 74 6.63 -9.95 26.39
C ALA A 74 6.61 -8.77 25.41
N LEU A 75 5.50 -8.68 24.66
CA LEU A 75 5.11 -7.49 23.92
C LEU A 75 4.19 -6.66 24.82
N LEU A 76 4.60 -5.43 25.12
CA LEU A 76 3.82 -4.43 25.83
C LEU A 76 3.35 -3.37 24.84
N VAL A 77 2.12 -2.91 24.99
CA VAL A 77 1.54 -1.86 24.16
C VAL A 77 0.82 -0.88 25.06
N ALA A 78 1.38 0.32 25.19
CA ALA A 78 0.73 1.44 25.86
C ALA A 78 -0.18 2.17 24.87
N VAL A 79 -1.44 2.39 25.26
CA VAL A 79 -2.42 3.15 24.47
C VAL A 79 -2.88 4.35 25.27
N LEU A 80 -2.58 5.53 24.76
CA LEU A 80 -2.93 6.81 25.38
C LEU A 80 -3.84 7.60 24.44
N ASP A 81 -4.75 8.39 24.99
CA ASP A 81 -5.56 9.32 24.22
C ASP A 81 -4.79 10.62 23.90
N LYS A 82 -5.46 11.55 23.24
CA LYS A 82 -4.91 12.86 22.86
C LYS A 82 -4.41 13.68 24.06
N SER A 83 -5.03 13.51 25.23
CA SER A 83 -4.66 14.21 26.47
C SER A 83 -3.53 13.50 27.23
N GLY A 84 -3.10 12.33 26.76
CA GLY A 84 -2.13 11.47 27.43
C GLY A 84 -2.75 10.55 28.49
N ALA A 85 -4.08 10.50 28.60
CA ALA A 85 -4.76 9.60 29.53
C ALA A 85 -4.80 8.16 28.98
N PRO A 86 -4.71 7.13 29.84
CA PRO A 86 -4.72 5.74 29.40
C PRO A 86 -6.07 5.32 28.82
N VAL A 87 -6.03 4.66 27.65
CA VAL A 87 -7.22 4.10 27.00
C VAL A 87 -7.48 2.69 27.52
N ALA A 88 -8.23 2.61 28.62
CA ALA A 88 -8.55 1.36 29.29
C ALA A 88 -9.80 0.65 28.78
N GLY A 89 -9.89 -0.67 28.99
CA GLY A 89 -11.05 -1.50 28.67
C GLY A 89 -11.25 -1.76 27.18
N GLY A 90 -10.19 -1.59 26.38
CA GLY A 90 -10.19 -1.89 24.96
C GLY A 90 -9.77 -3.32 24.66
N LYS A 91 -9.83 -3.69 23.38
CA LYS A 91 -9.27 -4.93 22.84
C LYS A 91 -8.13 -4.59 21.91
N VAL A 92 -6.94 -5.11 22.18
CA VAL A 92 -5.76 -4.95 21.33
C VAL A 92 -5.44 -6.28 20.65
N LEU A 93 -5.33 -6.23 19.33
CA LEU A 93 -5.04 -7.38 18.49
C LEU A 93 -3.83 -7.08 17.60
N LEU A 94 -2.86 -8.00 17.55
CA LEU A 94 -1.77 -7.99 16.58
C LEU A 94 -2.10 -8.99 15.47
N THR A 95 -2.30 -8.49 14.26
CA THR A 95 -2.51 -9.33 13.07
C THR A 95 -1.28 -9.31 12.19
N ALA A 96 -0.85 -10.47 11.70
CA ALA A 96 0.26 -10.60 10.77
C ALA A 96 -0.10 -11.64 9.69
N PRO A 97 0.42 -11.51 8.46
CA PRO A 97 -0.04 -12.30 7.31
C PRO A 97 0.16 -13.81 7.47
N ASP A 98 1.28 -14.22 8.07
CA ASP A 98 1.69 -15.63 8.11
C ASP A 98 1.43 -16.30 9.48
N ARG A 99 0.51 -15.74 10.29
CA ARG A 99 0.27 -16.23 11.65
C ARG A 99 -1.12 -15.89 12.18
N PRO A 100 -1.64 -16.66 13.15
CA PRO A 100 -2.88 -16.31 13.84
C PRO A 100 -2.75 -14.95 14.55
N ALA A 101 -3.88 -14.25 14.63
CA ALA A 101 -3.94 -12.99 15.35
C ALA A 101 -3.68 -13.20 16.85
N LEU A 102 -2.83 -12.36 17.43
CA LEU A 102 -2.46 -12.39 18.84
C LEU A 102 -3.27 -11.34 19.61
N SER A 103 -4.08 -11.77 20.56
CA SER A 103 -4.80 -10.88 21.47
C SER A 103 -3.90 -10.49 22.63
N LEU A 104 -3.80 -9.19 22.90
CA LEU A 104 -3.10 -8.66 24.06
C LEU A 104 -4.12 -8.43 25.19
N ALA A 105 -3.77 -8.88 26.39
CA ALA A 105 -4.58 -8.70 27.59
C ALA A 105 -4.19 -7.41 28.29
N GLU A 106 -5.16 -6.66 28.79
CA GLU A 106 -4.88 -5.48 29.61
C GLU A 106 -4.35 -5.90 30.99
N GLY A 107 -3.17 -5.41 31.36
CA GLY A 107 -2.56 -5.64 32.68
C GLY A 107 -2.77 -4.47 33.63
N GLU A 108 -2.62 -3.26 33.10
CA GLU A 108 -2.89 -1.99 33.78
C GLU A 108 -3.73 -1.10 32.85
N PRO A 109 -4.45 -0.09 33.36
CA PRO A 109 -5.23 0.81 32.52
C PRO A 109 -4.44 1.33 31.32
N GLY A 110 -4.86 0.96 30.11
CA GLY A 110 -4.21 1.37 28.86
C GLY A 110 -2.89 0.67 28.52
N LEU A 111 -2.45 -0.30 29.33
CA LEU A 111 -1.26 -1.12 29.07
C LEU A 111 -1.65 -2.56 28.78
N TYR A 112 -1.42 -2.98 27.54
CA TYR A 112 -1.78 -4.28 27.03
C TYR A 112 -0.54 -5.14 26.85
N ARG A 113 -0.62 -6.42 27.21
CA ARG A 113 0.49 -7.36 27.20
C ARG A 113 0.14 -8.67 26.50
N ALA A 114 1.09 -9.22 25.78
CA ALA A 114 1.07 -10.60 25.31
C ALA A 114 2.47 -11.23 25.41
N PRO A 115 2.57 -12.57 25.44
CA PRO A 115 3.85 -13.24 25.27
C PRO A 115 4.56 -12.75 24.00
N ARG A 116 5.90 -12.69 24.02
CA ARG A 116 6.68 -12.26 22.85
C ARG A 116 6.31 -13.16 21.67
N PRO A 117 5.81 -12.59 20.57
CA PRO A 117 5.50 -13.39 19.40
C PRO A 117 6.82 -13.81 18.74
N SER A 118 7.05 -15.12 18.65
CA SER A 118 8.21 -15.66 17.94
C SER A 118 7.99 -15.57 16.43
N ALA A 119 9.02 -15.18 15.69
CA ALA A 119 8.98 -15.15 14.23
C ALA A 119 10.11 -16.03 13.65
N PRO A 120 9.79 -16.97 12.74
CA PRO A 120 10.84 -17.68 12.00
C PRO A 120 11.58 -16.65 11.14
N GLY A 121 12.84 -16.36 11.49
CA GLY A 121 13.66 -15.33 10.82
C GLY A 121 13.91 -14.06 11.63
N GLY A 122 13.47 -13.98 12.89
CA GLY A 122 13.81 -12.88 13.80
C GLY A 122 13.10 -11.55 13.53
N GLU A 123 12.25 -11.46 12.51
CA GLU A 123 11.45 -10.26 12.22
C GLU A 123 9.96 -10.59 12.19
N LEU A 124 9.16 -9.83 12.95
CA LEU A 124 7.70 -9.88 12.89
C LEU A 124 7.17 -8.59 12.30
N ARG A 125 6.43 -8.70 11.19
CA ARG A 125 5.67 -7.59 10.60
C ARG A 125 4.17 -7.84 10.78
N GLY A 126 3.46 -6.85 11.29
CA GLY A 126 2.02 -6.93 11.48
C GLY A 126 1.37 -5.57 11.70
N THR A 127 0.10 -5.60 12.08
CA THR A 127 -0.70 -4.43 12.39
C THR A 127 -1.32 -4.62 13.77
N LEU A 128 -1.02 -3.70 14.68
CA LEU A 128 -1.75 -3.56 15.94
C LEU A 128 -3.06 -2.84 15.68
N THR A 129 -4.15 -3.39 16.21
CA THR A 129 -5.48 -2.78 16.17
C THR A 129 -6.04 -2.73 17.57
N ILE A 130 -6.39 -1.53 18.04
CA ILE A 130 -7.12 -1.28 19.28
C ILE A 130 -8.57 -0.96 18.95
N THR A 131 -9.50 -1.52 19.71
CA THR A 131 -10.93 -1.17 19.64
C THR A 131 -11.48 -0.95 21.05
N ARG A 132 -12.29 0.09 21.24
CA ARG A 132 -13.00 0.37 22.49
C ARG A 132 -14.36 0.99 22.15
N GLY A 133 -15.43 0.20 22.27
CA GLY A 133 -16.76 0.60 21.81
C GLY A 133 -16.74 0.98 20.32
N PRO A 134 -17.20 2.18 19.92
CA PRO A 134 -17.19 2.62 18.53
C PRO A 134 -15.82 3.15 18.06
N ALA A 135 -14.86 3.31 18.97
CA ALA A 135 -13.54 3.86 18.67
C ALA A 135 -12.55 2.76 18.31
N SER A 136 -11.72 3.01 17.30
CA SER A 136 -10.65 2.11 16.90
C SER A 136 -9.40 2.86 16.44
N ALA A 137 -8.26 2.21 16.49
CA ALA A 137 -7.05 2.70 15.85
C ALA A 137 -6.19 1.53 15.41
N SER A 138 -5.48 1.72 14.31
CA SER A 138 -4.56 0.70 13.78
C SER A 138 -3.20 1.30 13.46
N ARG A 139 -2.14 0.58 13.79
CA ARG A 139 -0.75 0.98 13.51
C ARG A 139 0.06 -0.21 13.00
N PRO A 140 0.86 -0.04 11.93
CA PRO A 140 1.82 -1.06 11.55
C PRO A 140 2.87 -1.21 12.65
N LEU A 141 3.33 -2.44 12.85
CA LEU A 141 4.35 -2.82 13.81
C LEU A 141 5.38 -3.70 13.12
N VAL A 142 6.65 -3.38 13.34
CA VAL A 142 7.78 -4.24 13.01
C VAL A 142 8.54 -4.51 14.30
N LEU A 143 8.68 -5.78 14.66
CA LEU A 143 9.51 -6.23 15.77
C LEU A 143 10.72 -6.96 15.19
N ILE A 144 11.90 -6.65 15.70
CA ILE A 144 13.17 -7.28 15.31
C ILE A 144 13.75 -7.90 16.59
N ASP A 145 14.20 -9.15 16.50
CA ASP A 145 14.96 -9.85 17.55
C ASP A 145 16.39 -9.32 17.67
#